data_AF-A0A5M5BTT4-F1
#
_entry.id   AF-A0A5M5BTT4-F1
#
_cell.length_a   1.000
_cell.length_b   1.000
_cell.length_c   1.000
_cell.angle_alpha   90.00
_cell.angle_beta   90.00
_cell.angle_gamma   90.00
#
_symmetry.space_group_name_H-M   'P 1'
#
loop_
_entity.id
_entity.type
_entity.pdbx_description
1 polymer ?
#
loop_
_entity_poly.entity_id
_entity_poly.type
_entity_poly.pdbx_seq_one_letter_code
_entity_poly.pdbx_strand_id
1 'polypeptide(L)'
;LQNKETATPLHFVFMKATEGGDHNDTTFEANFANARNHGFIRGAYHFYIPSTDALKQADFFIRTVKLVSGDLPPVLDVEVTGRKEKKELQQGIKRWLDRVESHYGVKPILYTSYKFKTRYLDDSIFNAYPYWIAHYYVDSVRYQGKWHFWQHTDVGSVPGIKEDVDLNVFNGSLEELKKLTIK
;
A
#
# COMPACT_ATOMS: atom_id res chain seq x y z
N LEU A 1 -3.48 -15.91 18.54
CA LEU A 1 -2.46 -16.55 17.69
C LEU A 1 -1.12 -15.88 17.96
N GLN A 2 -0.14 -16.61 18.47
CA GLN A 2 1.19 -16.04 18.69
C GLN A 2 1.97 -16.10 17.38
N ASN A 3 1.84 -15.06 16.57
CA ASN A 3 2.61 -14.86 15.32
C ASN A 3 4.13 -15.08 15.47
N LYS A 4 4.67 -14.95 16.68
CA LYS A 4 6.09 -15.19 16.99
C LYS A 4 6.49 -16.67 17.04
N GLU A 5 5.52 -17.58 17.09
CA GLU A 5 5.75 -19.03 17.20
C GLU A 5 5.64 -19.75 15.84
N THR A 6 5.31 -19.02 14.76
CA THR A 6 5.25 -19.61 13.41
C THR A 6 6.64 -19.68 12.79
N ALA A 7 6.86 -20.68 11.92
CA ALA A 7 8.12 -20.83 11.18
C ALA A 7 8.44 -19.61 10.27
N THR A 8 7.39 -18.88 9.88
CA THR A 8 7.48 -17.65 9.09
C THR A 8 6.68 -16.55 9.80
N PRO A 9 7.28 -15.83 10.77
CA PRO A 9 6.59 -14.78 11.50
C PRO A 9 6.28 -13.59 10.60
N LEU A 10 5.07 -13.06 10.69
CA LEU A 10 4.65 -11.86 9.96
C LEU A 10 5.12 -10.60 10.70
N HIS A 11 5.85 -9.72 10.03
CA HIS A 11 6.39 -8.52 10.65
C HIS A 11 5.55 -7.27 10.41
N PHE A 12 4.85 -7.22 9.27
CA PHE A 12 4.02 -6.09 8.89
C PHE A 12 2.67 -6.53 8.33
N VAL A 13 1.72 -5.61 8.35
CA VAL A 13 0.38 -5.77 7.78
C VAL A 13 -0.06 -4.47 7.11
N PHE A 14 -0.59 -4.56 5.90
CA PHE A 14 -1.30 -3.46 5.24
C PHE A 14 -2.79 -3.73 5.26
N MET A 15 -3.60 -2.70 5.51
CA MET A 15 -5.06 -2.84 5.61
C MET A 15 -5.75 -1.83 4.71
N LYS A 16 -6.81 -2.26 4.03
CA LYS A 16 -7.67 -1.37 3.28
C LYS A 16 -8.31 -0.39 4.25
N ALA A 17 -8.19 0.89 3.97
CA ALA A 17 -8.89 1.91 4.76
C ALA A 17 -10.07 2.49 4.00
N THR A 18 -9.83 2.84 2.74
CA THR A 18 -10.81 3.55 1.92
C THR A 18 -10.66 3.19 0.45
N GLU A 19 -11.73 3.39 -0.31
CA GLU A 19 -11.81 3.26 -1.75
C GLU A 19 -12.60 4.43 -2.31
N GLY A 20 -12.12 5.04 -3.39
CA GLY A 20 -12.83 6.13 -4.03
C GLY A 20 -13.13 7.30 -3.07
N GLY A 21 -14.26 7.96 -3.25
CA GLY A 21 -14.56 9.22 -2.55
C GLY A 21 -15.35 9.07 -1.24
N ASP A 22 -15.83 7.87 -0.93
CA ASP A 22 -16.89 7.66 0.05
C ASP A 22 -17.00 6.23 0.62
N HIS A 23 -16.25 5.24 0.10
CA HIS A 23 -16.29 3.88 0.62
C HIS A 23 -15.19 3.62 1.65
N ASN A 24 -15.56 3.42 2.92
CA ASN A 24 -14.64 2.96 3.96
C ASN A 24 -14.73 1.45 4.16
N ASP A 25 -13.60 0.81 4.43
CA ASP A 25 -13.61 -0.59 4.87
C ASP A 25 -14.14 -0.65 6.31
N THR A 26 -15.22 -1.42 6.51
CA THR A 26 -15.93 -1.49 7.79
C THR A 26 -15.13 -2.18 8.89
N THR A 27 -14.09 -2.93 8.53
CA THR A 27 -13.22 -3.66 9.45
C THR A 27 -11.93 -2.91 9.78
N PHE A 28 -11.61 -1.85 9.02
CA PHE A 28 -10.33 -1.13 9.11
C PHE A 28 -10.01 -0.68 10.53
N GLU A 29 -10.90 0.05 11.19
CA GLU A 29 -10.60 0.66 12.50
C GLU A 29 -10.24 -0.40 13.55
N ALA A 30 -11.05 -1.46 13.64
CA ALA A 30 -10.82 -2.57 14.56
C ALA A 30 -9.53 -3.32 14.23
N ASN A 31 -9.32 -3.66 12.94
CA ASN A 31 -8.13 -4.39 12.50
C ASN A 31 -6.85 -3.58 12.71
N PHE A 32 -6.89 -2.29 12.39
CA PHE A 32 -5.75 -1.40 12.49
C PHE A 32 -5.34 -1.22 13.96
N ALA A 33 -6.29 -1.02 14.86
CA ALA A 33 -6.04 -0.99 16.31
C ALA A 33 -5.47 -2.32 16.83
N ASN A 34 -6.08 -3.45 16.44
CA ASN A 34 -5.64 -4.78 16.87
C ASN A 34 -4.23 -5.13 16.39
N ALA A 35 -3.85 -4.75 15.17
CA ALA A 35 -2.51 -4.99 14.67
C ALA A 35 -1.43 -4.33 15.54
N ARG A 36 -1.68 -3.11 16.00
CA ARG A 36 -0.76 -2.43 16.93
C ARG A 36 -0.67 -3.15 18.27
N ASN A 37 -1.81 -3.55 18.82
CA ASN A 37 -1.87 -4.26 20.11
C ASN A 37 -1.12 -5.59 20.07
N HIS A 38 -0.99 -6.21 18.89
CA HIS A 38 -0.24 -7.44 18.69
C HIS A 38 1.21 -7.21 18.20
N GLY A 39 1.66 -5.97 18.14
CA GLY A 39 3.05 -5.60 17.84
C GLY A 39 3.43 -5.68 16.36
N PHE A 40 2.46 -5.67 15.44
CA PHE A 40 2.74 -5.58 14.01
C PHE A 40 3.10 -4.17 13.59
N ILE A 41 4.03 -4.05 12.64
CA ILE A 41 4.24 -2.81 11.89
C ILE A 41 3.07 -2.67 10.90
N ARG A 42 2.19 -1.70 11.11
CA ARG A 42 0.93 -1.60 10.35
C ARG A 42 0.96 -0.44 9.36
N GLY A 43 0.29 -0.62 8.22
CA GLY A 43 0.08 0.41 7.21
C GLY A 43 -1.36 0.40 6.70
N ALA A 44 -1.79 1.52 6.11
CA ALA A 44 -3.13 1.68 5.57
C ALA A 44 -3.06 2.05 4.09
N TYR A 45 -3.94 1.47 3.28
CA TYR A 45 -4.00 1.74 1.85
C TYR A 45 -5.34 2.31 1.39
N HIS A 46 -5.27 3.09 0.32
CA HIS A 46 -6.41 3.65 -0.41
C HIS A 46 -6.51 3.02 -1.80
N PHE A 47 -7.63 2.39 -2.12
CA PHE A 47 -7.90 1.89 -3.47
C PHE A 47 -8.38 3.04 -4.38
N TYR A 48 -7.55 3.38 -5.38
CA TYR A 48 -7.78 4.53 -6.24
C TYR A 48 -8.82 4.26 -7.33
N ILE A 49 -9.81 5.12 -7.43
CA ILE A 49 -10.85 5.11 -8.47
C ILE A 49 -10.61 6.28 -9.43
N PRO A 50 -10.08 6.07 -10.65
CA PRO A 50 -9.69 7.16 -11.56
C PRO A 50 -10.83 8.06 -12.05
N SER A 51 -12.07 7.59 -11.98
CA SER A 51 -13.26 8.39 -12.33
C SER A 51 -13.70 9.32 -11.19
N THR A 52 -13.16 9.17 -9.99
CA THR A 52 -13.45 10.03 -8.84
C THR A 52 -12.38 11.11 -8.71
N ASP A 53 -12.76 12.32 -8.27
CA ASP A 53 -11.79 13.40 -8.06
C ASP A 53 -10.66 12.98 -7.10
N ALA A 54 -9.41 13.15 -7.52
CA ALA A 54 -8.25 12.68 -6.78
C ALA A 54 -8.06 13.39 -5.43
N LEU A 55 -8.47 14.65 -5.29
CA LEU A 55 -8.36 15.37 -4.02
C LEU A 55 -9.46 14.96 -3.05
N LYS A 56 -10.69 14.72 -3.55
CA LYS A 56 -11.76 14.10 -2.75
C LYS A 56 -11.32 12.76 -2.16
N GLN A 57 -10.69 11.91 -2.98
CA GLN A 57 -10.13 10.63 -2.56
C GLN A 57 -9.05 10.79 -1.48
N ALA A 58 -8.09 11.70 -1.70
CA ALA A 58 -7.03 11.97 -0.73
C ALA A 58 -7.57 12.51 0.60
N ASP A 59 -8.49 13.47 0.57
CA ASP A 59 -9.11 14.05 1.76
C ASP A 59 -9.96 13.02 2.51
N PHE A 60 -10.58 12.08 1.81
CA PHE A 60 -11.30 10.98 2.44
C PHE A 60 -10.37 10.00 3.15
N PHE A 61 -9.26 9.61 2.51
CA PHE A 61 -8.22 8.80 3.15
C PHE A 61 -7.64 9.50 4.38
N ILE A 62 -7.28 10.79 4.28
CA ILE A 62 -6.73 11.61 5.38
C ILE A 62 -7.70 11.71 6.57
N ARG A 63 -9.00 11.84 6.30
CA ARG A 63 -10.01 11.91 7.36
C ARG A 63 -10.16 10.56 8.08
N THR A 64 -10.09 9.46 7.34
CA THR A 64 -10.32 8.10 7.84
C THR A 64 -9.10 7.54 8.57
N VAL A 65 -7.90 7.79 8.04
CA VAL A 65 -6.66 7.19 8.54
C VAL A 65 -5.95 8.17 9.47
N LYS A 66 -5.60 7.69 10.67
CA LYS A 66 -4.75 8.41 11.62
C LYS A 66 -3.51 7.57 11.85
N LEU A 67 -2.41 7.99 11.22
CA LEU A 67 -1.11 7.37 11.40
C LEU A 67 -0.40 7.99 12.60
N VAL A 68 0.35 7.16 13.32
CA VAL A 68 1.21 7.58 14.43
C VAL A 68 2.63 7.06 14.23
N SER A 69 3.57 7.57 15.02
CA SER A 69 4.95 7.08 15.04
C SER A 69 5.01 5.54 15.10
N GLY A 70 5.77 4.94 14.18
CA GLY A 70 5.87 3.49 14.02
C GLY A 70 4.92 2.87 12.99
N ASP A 71 3.94 3.60 12.47
CA ASP A 71 3.12 3.15 11.34
C ASP A 71 3.87 3.32 10.00
N LEU A 72 3.56 2.49 9.01
CA LEU A 72 4.12 2.61 7.66
C LEU A 72 3.56 3.85 6.93
N PRO A 73 4.29 4.40 5.94
CA PRO A 73 3.77 5.46 5.10
C PRO A 73 2.44 5.06 4.44
N PRO A 74 1.56 6.04 4.15
CA PRO A 74 0.28 5.77 3.51
C PRO A 74 0.49 5.13 2.14
N VAL A 75 -0.37 4.20 1.75
CA VAL A 75 -0.28 3.52 0.46
C VAL A 75 -1.37 4.04 -0.48
N LEU A 76 -1.00 4.38 -1.71
CA LEU A 76 -1.93 4.52 -2.82
C LEU A 76 -1.89 3.26 -3.68
N ASP A 77 -3.02 2.59 -3.76
CA ASP A 77 -3.22 1.40 -4.59
C ASP A 77 -3.84 1.82 -5.93
N VAL A 78 -3.11 1.57 -7.03
CA VAL A 78 -3.53 1.90 -8.39
C VAL A 78 -3.47 0.66 -9.29
N GLU A 79 -4.64 0.13 -9.66
CA GLU A 79 -4.72 -1.08 -10.49
C GLU A 79 -5.41 -0.87 -11.84
N VAL A 80 -6.25 0.15 -11.93
CA VAL A 80 -7.12 0.38 -13.09
C VAL A 80 -6.94 1.78 -13.65
N THR A 81 -7.18 1.94 -14.96
CA THR A 81 -7.12 3.25 -15.62
C THR A 81 -8.44 3.99 -15.56
N GLY A 82 -9.56 3.31 -15.27
CA GLY A 82 -10.90 3.90 -15.34
C GLY A 82 -11.23 4.48 -16.72
N ARG A 83 -10.64 3.92 -17.80
CA ARG A 83 -10.73 4.42 -19.19
C ARG A 83 -10.21 5.86 -19.38
N LYS A 84 -9.38 6.35 -18.45
CA LYS A 84 -8.70 7.63 -18.56
C LYS A 84 -7.51 7.51 -19.51
N GLU A 85 -7.24 8.61 -20.21
CA GLU A 85 -5.99 8.74 -20.95
C GLU A 85 -4.81 8.74 -19.98
N LYS A 86 -3.68 8.16 -20.41
CA LYS A 86 -2.51 7.93 -19.54
C LYS A 86 -2.06 9.20 -18.81
N LYS A 87 -1.99 10.33 -19.50
CA LYS A 87 -1.57 11.61 -18.92
C LYS A 87 -2.56 12.12 -17.86
N GLU A 88 -3.85 11.96 -18.11
CA GLU A 88 -4.91 12.36 -17.16
C GLU A 88 -4.86 11.49 -15.90
N LEU A 89 -4.69 10.18 -16.07
CA LEU A 89 -4.50 9.23 -14.97
C LEU A 89 -3.29 9.62 -14.10
N GLN A 90 -2.13 9.85 -14.72
CA GLN A 90 -0.91 10.25 -14.03
C GLN A 90 -1.08 11.57 -13.26
N GLN A 91 -1.76 12.55 -13.84
CA GLN A 91 -2.06 13.83 -13.16
C GLN A 91 -2.95 13.63 -11.93
N GLY A 92 -3.98 12.80 -12.03
CA GLY A 92 -4.85 12.47 -10.89
C GLY A 92 -4.08 11.78 -9.77
N ILE A 93 -3.29 10.75 -10.10
CA ILE A 93 -2.46 10.02 -9.15
C ILE A 93 -1.47 10.97 -8.46
N LYS A 94 -0.78 11.83 -9.22
CA LYS A 94 0.18 12.78 -8.66
C LYS A 94 -0.49 13.78 -7.71
N ARG A 95 -1.67 14.29 -8.05
CA ARG A 95 -2.45 15.16 -7.15
C ARG A 95 -2.80 14.47 -5.83
N TRP A 96 -3.19 13.19 -5.87
CA TRP A 96 -3.45 12.42 -4.66
C TRP A 96 -2.17 12.28 -3.82
N LEU A 97 -1.07 11.86 -4.47
CA LEU A 97 0.24 11.68 -3.81
C LEU A 97 0.72 12.96 -3.13
N ASP A 98 0.65 14.09 -3.82
CA ASP A 98 1.05 15.39 -3.28
C ASP A 98 0.22 15.80 -2.08
N ARG A 99 -1.11 15.61 -2.17
CA ARG A 99 -2.03 15.97 -1.10
C ARG A 99 -1.77 15.15 0.16
N VAL A 100 -1.49 13.85 0.00
CA VAL A 100 -1.22 12.91 1.09
C VAL A 100 0.19 13.11 1.65
N GLU A 101 1.21 13.30 0.79
CA GLU A 101 2.58 13.62 1.19
C GLU A 101 2.61 14.92 2.03
N SER A 102 1.88 15.95 1.58
CA SER A 102 1.77 17.21 2.33
C SER A 102 1.08 17.06 3.68
N HIS A 103 0.20 16.08 3.86
CA HIS A 103 -0.50 15.87 5.13
C HIS A 103 0.34 15.05 6.12
N TYR A 104 0.92 13.95 5.66
CA TYR A 104 1.66 13.02 6.53
C TYR A 104 3.16 13.34 6.63
N GLY A 105 3.69 14.26 5.81
CA GLY A 105 5.10 14.66 5.81
C GLY A 105 6.05 13.58 5.28
N VAL A 106 5.53 12.52 4.68
CA VAL A 106 6.30 11.39 4.13
C VAL A 106 5.76 11.02 2.75
N LYS A 107 6.63 10.49 1.89
CA LYS A 107 6.23 9.98 0.59
C LYS A 107 5.30 8.76 0.74
N PRO A 108 4.09 8.78 0.15
CA PRO A 108 3.25 7.61 0.09
C PRO A 108 3.92 6.46 -0.67
N ILE A 109 3.61 5.23 -0.29
CA ILE A 109 3.96 4.03 -1.05
C ILE A 109 3.00 3.90 -2.22
N LEU A 110 3.52 3.61 -3.41
CA LEU A 110 2.71 3.29 -4.59
C LEU A 110 2.62 1.78 -4.75
N TYR A 111 1.41 1.25 -4.58
CA TYR A 111 1.09 -0.12 -4.95
C TYR A 111 0.52 -0.20 -6.37
N THR A 112 1.01 -1.17 -7.14
CA THR A 112 0.55 -1.44 -8.51
C THR A 112 1.13 -2.77 -9.00
N SER A 113 0.48 -3.40 -9.99
CA SER A 113 1.11 -4.52 -10.70
C SER A 113 2.34 -4.07 -11.51
N TYR A 114 3.30 -4.98 -11.71
CA TYR A 114 4.49 -4.74 -12.54
C TYR A 114 4.13 -4.21 -13.93
N LYS A 115 3.16 -4.84 -14.60
CA LYS A 115 2.71 -4.45 -15.95
C LYS A 115 2.06 -3.07 -15.97
N PHE A 116 1.31 -2.72 -14.93
CA PHE A 116 0.67 -1.42 -14.84
C PHE A 116 1.69 -0.31 -14.58
N LYS A 117 2.67 -0.56 -13.69
CA LYS A 117 3.80 0.35 -13.46
C LYS A 117 4.53 0.69 -14.76
N THR A 118 4.94 -0.33 -15.54
CA THR A 118 5.71 -0.10 -16.78
C THR A 118 4.91 0.58 -17.88
N ARG A 119 3.58 0.41 -17.91
CA ARG A 119 2.73 0.98 -18.96
C ARG A 119 2.21 2.37 -18.65
N TYR A 120 1.81 2.63 -17.39
CA TYR A 120 1.05 3.82 -17.01
C TYR A 120 1.74 4.71 -15.98
N LEU A 121 2.75 4.21 -15.25
CA LEU A 121 3.50 4.99 -14.25
C LEU A 121 4.99 5.08 -14.62
N ASP A 122 5.30 5.15 -15.92
CA ASP A 122 6.64 5.21 -16.48
C ASP A 122 7.27 6.62 -16.49
N ASP A 123 6.50 7.66 -16.17
CA ASP A 123 7.04 9.00 -15.94
C ASP A 123 8.03 8.97 -14.75
N SER A 124 9.18 9.62 -14.92
CA SER A 124 10.27 9.62 -13.94
C SER A 124 9.86 10.24 -12.61
N ILE A 125 8.84 11.11 -12.59
CA ILE A 125 8.31 11.71 -11.36
C ILE A 125 7.85 10.66 -10.35
N PHE A 126 7.35 9.51 -10.83
CA PHE A 126 6.86 8.45 -9.94
C PHE A 126 8.00 7.59 -9.37
N ASN A 127 9.22 7.67 -9.93
CA ASN A 127 10.37 6.93 -9.40
C ASN A 127 10.88 7.47 -8.05
N ALA A 128 10.41 8.65 -7.64
CA ALA A 128 10.73 9.22 -6.33
C ALA A 128 9.97 8.55 -5.17
N TYR A 129 8.93 7.75 -5.44
CA TYR A 129 8.10 7.12 -4.42
C TYR A 129 8.56 5.68 -4.11
N PRO A 130 8.40 5.20 -2.87
CA PRO A 130 8.60 3.80 -2.56
C PRO A 130 7.55 2.93 -3.25
N TYR A 131 7.99 1.88 -3.95
CA TYR A 131 7.08 0.96 -4.64
C TYR A 131 6.76 -0.31 -3.85
N TRP A 132 5.50 -0.69 -3.90
CA TRP A 132 4.98 -2.01 -3.60
C TRP A 132 4.50 -2.65 -4.92
N ILE A 133 5.22 -3.65 -5.42
CA ILE A 133 4.93 -4.25 -6.73
C ILE A 133 4.18 -5.56 -6.55
N ALA A 134 3.01 -5.68 -7.19
CA ALA A 134 2.34 -6.96 -7.36
C ALA A 134 2.90 -7.69 -8.58
N HIS A 135 3.40 -8.91 -8.35
CA HIS A 135 3.90 -9.78 -9.42
C HIS A 135 3.84 -11.23 -8.95
N TYR A 136 2.71 -11.88 -9.20
CA TYR A 136 2.42 -13.24 -8.73
C TYR A 136 3.01 -14.32 -9.64
N TYR A 137 3.07 -15.54 -9.11
CA TYR A 137 3.38 -16.77 -9.87
C TYR A 137 4.74 -16.72 -10.59
N VAL A 138 5.72 -16.08 -9.97
CA VAL A 138 7.11 -15.99 -10.45
C VAL A 138 8.09 -16.24 -9.31
N ASP A 139 9.24 -16.84 -9.63
CA ASP A 139 10.28 -17.13 -8.62
C ASP A 139 11.01 -15.86 -8.15
N SER A 140 10.95 -14.78 -8.94
CA SER A 140 11.58 -13.51 -8.59
C SER A 140 10.90 -12.31 -9.26
N VAL A 141 11.02 -11.14 -8.62
CA VAL A 141 10.56 -9.86 -9.15
C VAL A 141 11.35 -9.53 -10.43
N ARG A 142 10.66 -9.49 -11.58
CA ARG A 142 11.28 -9.10 -12.86
C ARG A 142 11.39 -7.58 -13.02
N TYR A 143 10.67 -6.80 -12.21
CA TYR A 143 10.76 -5.34 -12.24
C TYR A 143 12.18 -4.88 -11.88
N GLN A 144 12.83 -4.19 -12.82
CA GLN A 144 14.23 -3.74 -12.69
C GLN A 144 14.38 -2.43 -11.90
N GLY A 145 13.28 -1.73 -11.62
CA GLY A 145 13.31 -0.51 -10.82
C GLY A 145 13.37 -0.80 -9.32
N LYS A 146 13.64 0.24 -8.53
CA LYS A 146 13.65 0.12 -7.07
C LYS A 146 12.25 -0.22 -6.55
N TRP A 147 12.15 -1.27 -5.75
CA TRP A 147 10.94 -1.68 -5.03
C TRP A 147 11.27 -1.96 -3.57
N HIS A 148 10.29 -1.73 -2.70
CA HIS A 148 10.42 -1.93 -1.24
C HIS A 148 9.55 -3.09 -0.76
N PHE A 149 8.38 -3.29 -1.37
CA PHE A 149 7.50 -4.41 -1.07
C PHE A 149 7.18 -5.18 -2.35
N TRP A 150 7.05 -6.49 -2.24
CA TRP A 150 6.61 -7.37 -3.31
C TRP A 150 5.46 -8.22 -2.80
N GLN A 151 4.29 -8.08 -3.43
CA GLN A 151 3.18 -9.01 -3.26
C GLN A 151 3.40 -10.17 -4.21
N HIS A 152 3.73 -11.34 -3.66
CA HIS A 152 4.18 -12.50 -4.42
C HIS A 152 3.09 -13.54 -4.62
N THR A 153 2.02 -13.50 -3.84
CA THR A 153 0.84 -14.36 -4.01
C THR A 153 -0.40 -13.69 -3.40
N ASP A 154 -1.54 -13.99 -4.01
CA ASP A 154 -2.91 -13.67 -3.61
C ASP A 154 -3.66 -14.86 -2.99
N VAL A 155 -3.00 -16.02 -2.93
CA VAL A 155 -3.56 -17.31 -2.46
C VAL A 155 -2.75 -17.88 -1.30
N GLY A 156 -2.21 -17.00 -0.45
CA GLY A 156 -1.48 -17.39 0.75
C GLY A 156 -2.40 -17.95 1.84
N SER A 157 -1.82 -18.71 2.76
CA SER A 157 -2.52 -19.21 3.94
C SER A 157 -1.78 -18.78 5.21
N VAL A 158 -2.50 -18.12 6.12
CA VAL A 158 -1.98 -17.66 7.41
C VAL A 158 -2.88 -18.20 8.52
N PRO A 159 -2.33 -18.90 9.53
CA PRO A 159 -3.10 -19.35 10.67
C PRO A 159 -3.90 -18.22 11.32
N GLY A 160 -5.23 -18.35 11.32
CA GLY A 160 -6.16 -17.34 11.84
C GLY A 160 -6.95 -16.58 10.77
N ILE A 161 -6.55 -16.66 9.50
CA ILE A 161 -7.31 -16.16 8.36
C ILE A 161 -7.87 -17.39 7.65
N LYS A 162 -9.19 -17.41 7.42
CA LYS A 162 -9.86 -18.58 6.82
C LYS A 162 -9.76 -18.55 5.30
N GLU A 163 -9.80 -17.35 4.76
CA GLU A 163 -9.73 -17.03 3.34
C GLU A 163 -8.28 -17.01 2.85
N ASP A 164 -8.13 -17.04 1.54
CA ASP A 164 -6.88 -16.74 0.86
C ASP A 164 -6.41 -15.32 1.22
N VAL A 165 -5.10 -15.16 1.46
CA VAL A 165 -4.52 -13.88 1.88
C VAL A 165 -3.31 -13.50 1.03
N ASP A 166 -3.21 -12.21 0.73
CA ASP A 166 -2.06 -11.62 0.08
C ASP A 166 -0.81 -11.73 0.95
N LEU A 167 0.25 -12.34 0.42
CA LEU A 167 1.54 -12.41 1.10
C LEU A 167 2.58 -11.53 0.42
N ASN A 168 3.36 -10.89 1.28
CA ASN A 168 4.24 -9.81 0.91
C ASN A 168 5.61 -10.01 1.55
N VAL A 169 6.65 -9.64 0.81
CA VAL A 169 8.01 -9.53 1.34
C VAL A 169 8.49 -8.10 1.26
N PHE A 170 9.27 -7.70 2.27
CA PHE A 170 9.99 -6.43 2.27
C PHE A 170 11.41 -6.64 1.73
N ASN A 171 11.87 -5.75 0.86
CA ASN A 171 13.21 -5.78 0.29
C ASN A 171 14.24 -5.17 1.25
N GLY A 172 14.54 -5.89 2.33
CA GLY A 172 15.53 -5.46 3.32
C GLY A 172 15.35 -6.14 4.67
N SER A 173 16.09 -5.65 5.65
CA SER A 173 16.05 -6.10 7.04
C SER A 173 14.86 -5.52 7.81
N LEU A 174 14.55 -6.12 8.95
CA LEU A 174 13.53 -5.58 9.88
C LEU A 174 13.88 -4.17 10.38
N GLU A 175 15.16 -3.86 10.57
CA GLU A 175 15.59 -2.53 11.00
C GLU A 175 15.40 -1.48 9.90
N GLU A 176 15.61 -1.86 8.63
CA GLU A 176 15.28 -0.99 7.49
C GLU A 176 13.76 -0.78 7.34
N LEU A 177 12.96 -1.81 7.59
CA LEU A 177 11.50 -1.69 7.63
C LEU A 177 11.06 -0.70 8.74
N LYS A 178 11.63 -0.79 9.94
CA LYS A 178 11.38 0.18 11.03
C LYS A 178 11.85 1.61 10.71
N LYS A 179 12.89 1.75 9.88
CA LYS A 179 13.35 3.07 9.41
C LYS A 179 12.37 3.69 8.41
N LEU A 180 11.63 2.88 7.67
CA LEU A 180 10.61 3.35 6.72
C LEU A 180 9.36 3.91 7.43
N THR A 181 9.12 3.55 8.70
CA THR A 181 7.94 4.02 9.44
C THR A 181 7.99 5.52 9.68
N ILE A 182 6.80 6.14 9.77
CA ILE A 182 6.68 7.54 10.14
C ILE A 182 7.21 7.78 11.57
N LYS A 183 7.64 9.01 11.83
CA LYS A 183 8.28 9.43 13.09
C LYS A 183 7.37 10.33 13.90
#